data_AF-A0A3A9Y3F7-F1
#
_entry.id   AF-A0A3A9Y3F7-F1
#
_cell.length_a   1.000
_cell.length_b   1.000
_cell.length_c   1.000
_cell.angle_alpha   90.00
_cell.angle_beta   90.00
_cell.angle_gamma   90.00
#
_symmetry.space_group_name_H-M   'P 1'
#
loop_
_entity.id
_entity.type
_entity.pdbx_description
1 polymer ?
#
loop_
_entity_poly.entity_id
_entity_poly.type
_entity_poly.pdbx_seq_one_letter_code
_entity_poly.pdbx_strand_id
1 'polypeptide(L)'
;MQRTDFSKMACSIARTLDVIGEPWSPLILRDVWVGLTRFEQLQGDLGISRKVLTERLNHLVEQGVLERRPYDRRPRYEYVLTEKGTELVDLLMVMVGWGDKWLAGAAGPPVLYRHRACGEISSVDLSCAQCGEPMHANDIDLLPGPGAAGRPNASPSSSEGRAPCPANDDGHRKSRARGFPERASGARVGW
;
A
#
# COMPACT_ATOMS: atom_id res chain seq x y z
N MET A 1 -4.72 -24.73 4.43
CA MET A 1 -4.84 -24.32 3.02
C MET A 1 -3.42 -24.07 2.54
N GLN A 2 -2.91 -24.83 1.56
CA GLN A 2 -1.56 -24.59 1.06
C GLN A 2 -1.55 -23.26 0.29
N ARG A 3 -0.55 -22.42 0.58
CA ARG A 3 -0.37 -21.13 -0.12
C ARG A 3 0.12 -21.42 -1.54
N THR A 4 -0.49 -20.78 -2.53
CA THR A 4 0.02 -20.79 -3.91
C THR A 4 1.35 -20.03 -3.93
N ASP A 5 2.43 -20.71 -4.33
CA ASP A 5 3.77 -20.11 -4.44
C ASP A 5 3.91 -19.34 -5.75
N PHE A 6 4.06 -18.02 -5.65
CA PHE A 6 4.23 -17.13 -6.80
C PHE A 6 5.66 -16.61 -6.96
N SER A 7 6.58 -17.00 -6.08
CA SER A 7 7.95 -16.45 -6.02
C SER A 7 8.74 -16.64 -7.32
N LYS A 8 8.47 -17.74 -8.05
CA LYS A 8 9.16 -18.12 -9.29
C LYS A 8 8.58 -17.46 -10.54
N MET A 9 7.46 -16.75 -10.45
CA MET A 9 6.90 -16.06 -11.60
C MET A 9 7.78 -14.86 -11.99
N ALA A 10 7.98 -14.64 -13.29
CA ALA A 10 8.55 -13.41 -13.84
C ALA A 10 7.51 -12.27 -13.80
N CYS A 11 6.97 -11.99 -12.62
CA CYS A 11 5.95 -10.98 -12.37
C CYS A 11 6.11 -10.42 -10.95
N SER A 12 6.48 -9.14 -10.84
CA SER A 12 6.68 -8.50 -9.54
C SER A 12 5.39 -8.45 -8.71
N ILE A 13 4.23 -8.26 -9.34
CA ILE A 13 2.93 -8.32 -8.64
C ILE A 13 2.75 -9.69 -7.99
N ALA A 14 3.05 -10.77 -8.72
CA ALA A 14 2.91 -12.13 -8.20
C ALA A 14 3.86 -12.37 -7.01
N ARG A 15 5.11 -11.90 -7.09
CA ARG A 15 6.08 -11.97 -5.98
C ARG A 15 5.64 -11.16 -4.76
N THR A 16 5.06 -9.98 -4.95
CA THR A 16 4.48 -9.18 -3.86
C THR A 16 3.30 -9.91 -3.22
N LEU A 17 2.42 -10.52 -4.02
CA LEU A 17 1.29 -11.31 -3.52
C LEU A 17 1.72 -12.59 -2.80
N ASP A 18 2.90 -13.13 -3.10
CA ASP A 18 3.46 -14.19 -2.27
C ASP A 18 3.64 -13.68 -0.82
N VAL A 19 4.18 -12.47 -0.65
CA VAL A 19 4.41 -11.87 0.68
C VAL A 19 3.10 -11.48 1.38
N ILE A 20 2.24 -10.71 0.72
CA ILE A 20 1.08 -10.04 1.34
C ILE A 20 -0.29 -10.52 0.84
N GLY A 21 -0.36 -11.45 -0.11
CA GLY A 21 -1.61 -11.87 -0.74
C GLY A 21 -2.49 -12.77 0.11
N GLU A 22 -2.05 -13.13 1.31
CA GLU A 22 -2.91 -13.77 2.31
C GLU A 22 -3.77 -12.67 3.00
N PRO A 23 -5.10 -12.86 3.14
CA PRO A 23 -6.02 -11.80 3.58
C PRO A 23 -5.67 -11.07 4.89
N TRP A 24 -5.02 -11.73 5.84
CA TRP A 24 -4.69 -11.14 7.14
C TRP A 24 -3.37 -10.37 7.12
N SER A 25 -2.46 -10.67 6.19
CA SER A 25 -1.17 -9.96 6.11
C SER A 25 -1.35 -8.44 5.99
N PRO A 26 -2.17 -7.90 5.05
CA PRO A 26 -2.40 -6.45 4.96
C PRO A 26 -3.01 -5.84 6.24
N LEU A 27 -3.91 -6.58 6.92
CA LEU A 27 -4.57 -6.11 8.13
C LEU A 27 -3.61 -6.08 9.33
N ILE A 28 -2.72 -7.07 9.44
CA ILE A 28 -1.64 -7.06 10.44
C ILE A 28 -0.71 -5.86 10.21
N LEU A 29 -0.32 -5.58 8.95
CA LEU A 29 0.54 -4.44 8.64
C LEU A 29 -0.14 -3.10 8.97
N ARG A 30 -1.43 -2.96 8.66
CA ARG A 30 -2.26 -1.82 9.05
C ARG A 30 -2.20 -1.61 10.57
N ASP A 31 -2.38 -2.67 11.35
CA ASP A 31 -2.44 -2.60 12.81
C ASP A 31 -1.09 -2.23 13.43
N VAL A 32 -0.01 -2.85 12.95
CA VAL A 32 1.35 -2.51 13.40
C VAL A 32 1.67 -1.06 13.04
N TRP A 33 1.26 -0.59 11.86
CA TRP A 33 1.47 0.80 11.42
C TRP A 33 0.78 1.82 12.34
N VAL A 34 -0.43 1.52 12.83
CA VAL A 34 -1.15 2.39 13.78
C VAL A 34 -0.71 2.20 15.24
N GLY A 35 0.26 1.31 15.50
CA GLY A 35 0.93 1.16 16.80
C GLY A 35 0.53 -0.07 17.61
N LEU A 36 -0.25 -1.01 17.05
CA LEU A 36 -0.52 -2.30 17.69
C LEU A 36 0.66 -3.25 17.43
N THR A 37 1.64 -3.26 18.32
CA THR A 37 2.87 -4.03 18.12
C THR A 37 2.90 -5.36 18.85
N ARG A 38 1.98 -5.61 19.79
CA ARG A 38 1.98 -6.83 20.62
C ARG A 38 0.99 -7.87 20.13
N PHE A 39 1.32 -9.15 20.31
CA PHE A 39 0.49 -10.27 19.88
C PHE A 39 -0.97 -10.18 20.38
N GLU A 40 -1.19 -9.90 21.66
CA GLU A 40 -2.55 -9.82 22.22
C GLU A 40 -3.33 -8.62 21.68
N GLN A 41 -2.66 -7.50 21.35
CA GLN A 41 -3.30 -6.34 20.74
C GLN A 41 -3.79 -6.69 19.32
N LEU A 42 -2.90 -7.27 18.51
CA LEU A 42 -3.21 -7.74 17.16
C LEU A 42 -4.31 -8.81 17.17
N GLN A 43 -4.27 -9.74 18.10
CA GLN A 43 -5.27 -10.80 18.22
C GLN A 43 -6.64 -10.26 18.65
N GLY A 44 -6.65 -9.28 19.55
CA GLY A 44 -7.86 -8.61 20.02
C GLY A 44 -8.51 -7.76 18.93
N ASP A 45 -7.73 -7.01 18.14
CA ASP A 45 -8.24 -6.17 17.05
C ASP A 45 -8.79 -7.02 15.90
N LEU A 46 -8.01 -7.98 15.41
CA LEU A 46 -8.35 -8.76 14.22
C LEU A 46 -9.38 -9.86 14.49
N GLY A 47 -9.52 -10.31 15.74
CA GLY A 47 -10.45 -11.40 16.11
C GLY A 47 -10.11 -12.76 15.51
N ILE A 48 -8.89 -12.94 14.97
CA ILE A 48 -8.46 -14.18 14.35
C ILE A 48 -7.92 -15.19 15.36
N SER A 49 -7.87 -16.47 14.94
CA SER A 49 -7.27 -17.51 15.78
C SER A 49 -5.79 -17.24 16.03
N ARG A 50 -5.32 -17.55 17.25
CA ARG A 50 -3.90 -17.43 17.61
C ARG A 50 -2.98 -18.19 16.67
N LYS A 51 -3.43 -19.35 16.15
CA LYS A 51 -2.68 -20.16 15.19
C LYS A 51 -2.45 -19.40 13.88
N VAL A 52 -3.52 -18.85 13.29
CA VAL A 52 -3.42 -18.06 12.05
C VAL A 52 -2.53 -16.85 12.28
N LEU A 53 -2.74 -16.08 13.36
CA LEU A 53 -1.91 -14.91 13.66
C LEU A 53 -0.43 -15.27 13.80
N THR A 54 -0.11 -16.35 14.52
CA THR A 54 1.27 -16.83 14.69
C THR A 54 1.90 -17.17 13.34
N GLU A 55 1.17 -17.90 12.50
CA GLU A 55 1.62 -18.29 11.17
C GLU A 55 1.92 -17.07 10.29
N ARG A 56 1.04 -16.07 10.31
CA ARG A 56 1.20 -14.85 9.52
C ARG A 56 2.33 -13.96 10.03
N LEU A 57 2.46 -13.78 11.34
CA LEU A 57 3.54 -13.01 11.93
C LEU A 57 4.91 -13.65 11.64
N ASN A 58 5.02 -14.98 11.77
CA ASN A 58 6.26 -15.68 11.43
C ASN A 58 6.60 -15.51 9.94
N HIS A 59 5.63 -15.63 9.05
CA HIS A 59 5.82 -15.40 7.62
C HIS A 59 6.30 -13.98 7.31
N LEU A 60 5.66 -12.95 7.89
CA LEU A 60 6.06 -11.56 7.68
C LEU A 60 7.46 -11.27 8.25
N VAL A 61 7.85 -11.92 9.35
CA VAL A 61 9.21 -11.83 9.90
C VAL A 61 10.22 -12.52 9.00
N GLU A 62 9.92 -13.72 8.51
CA GLU A 62 10.78 -14.47 7.57
C GLU A 62 11.00 -13.69 6.26
N GLN A 63 9.96 -13.00 5.78
CA GLN A 63 10.05 -12.13 4.61
C GLN A 63 10.74 -10.79 4.88
N GLY A 64 11.18 -10.52 6.12
CA GLY A 64 11.83 -9.28 6.52
C GLY A 64 10.92 -8.05 6.45
N VAL A 65 9.60 -8.25 6.50
CA VAL A 65 8.58 -7.18 6.52
C VAL A 65 8.38 -6.66 7.95
N LEU A 66 8.42 -7.58 8.91
CA LEU A 66 8.39 -7.29 10.33
C LEU A 66 9.69 -7.75 10.99
N GLU A 67 10.06 -7.09 12.08
CA GLU A 67 11.09 -7.55 12.99
C GLU A 67 10.46 -7.89 14.34
N ARG A 68 10.89 -9.00 14.95
CA ARG A 68 10.44 -9.42 16.28
C ARG A 68 11.45 -8.96 17.33
N ARG A 69 11.09 -7.96 18.14
CA ARG A 69 11.96 -7.37 19.17
C ARG A 69 11.52 -7.72 20.58
N PRO A 70 12.42 -8.08 21.51
CA PRO A 70 12.08 -8.21 22.92
C PRO A 70 11.84 -6.82 23.53
N TYR A 71 10.75 -6.64 24.27
CA TYR A 71 10.45 -5.37 24.97
C TYR A 71 10.46 -5.50 26.50
N ASP A 72 10.72 -6.70 27.02
CA ASP A 72 10.79 -6.98 28.46
C ASP A 72 11.88 -8.02 28.74
N ARG A 73 12.30 -8.15 30.01
CA ARG A 73 13.28 -9.15 30.48
C ARG A 73 12.72 -10.58 30.50
N ARG A 74 11.40 -10.73 30.39
CA ARG A 74 10.69 -12.00 30.14
C ARG A 74 10.52 -12.15 28.62
N PRO A 75 10.32 -13.37 28.06
CA PRO A 75 10.21 -13.57 26.60
C PRO A 75 8.89 -13.01 26.05
N ARG A 76 8.76 -11.68 26.05
CA ARG A 76 7.68 -10.89 25.49
C ARG A 76 8.24 -10.15 24.29
N TYR A 77 7.56 -10.31 23.17
CA TYR A 77 7.99 -9.74 21.90
C TYR A 77 6.95 -8.77 21.37
N GLU A 78 7.46 -7.76 20.70
CA GLU A 78 6.70 -6.88 19.84
C GLU A 78 7.15 -7.06 18.39
N TYR A 79 6.27 -6.68 17.48
CA TYR A 79 6.47 -6.72 16.05
C TYR A 79 6.52 -5.30 15.54
N VAL A 80 7.60 -4.96 14.84
CA VAL A 80 7.83 -3.62 14.31
C VAL A 80 8.05 -3.69 12.81
N LEU A 81 7.61 -2.66 12.09
CA LEU A 81 7.87 -2.55 10.65
C LEU A 81 9.37 -2.36 10.41
N THR A 82 9.89 -3.09 9.43
CA THR A 82 11.18 -2.78 8.80
C THR A 82 10.98 -1.70 7.72
N GLU A 83 12.05 -1.23 7.10
CA GLU A 83 11.96 -0.36 5.91
C GLU A 83 11.08 -0.99 4.81
N LYS A 84 11.31 -2.27 4.50
CA LYS A 84 10.48 -3.06 3.58
C LYS A 84 9.01 -3.11 4.00
N GLY A 85 8.74 -3.20 5.31
CA GLY A 85 7.37 -3.17 5.82
C GLY A 85 6.71 -1.80 5.73
N THR A 86 7.47 -0.73 5.98
CA THR A 86 6.99 0.64 5.83
C THR A 86 6.63 0.94 4.38
N GLU A 87 7.46 0.58 3.40
CA GLU A 87 7.11 0.77 1.99
C GLU A 87 5.90 -0.07 1.55
N LEU A 88 5.68 -1.24 2.16
CA LEU A 88 4.45 -2.00 1.94
C LEU A 88 3.21 -1.28 2.50
N VAL A 89 3.34 -0.51 3.57
CA VAL A 89 2.23 0.32 4.07
C VAL A 89 1.90 1.43 3.06
N ASP A 90 2.89 2.02 2.39
CA ASP A 90 2.64 3.01 1.33
C ASP A 90 1.80 2.40 0.19
N LEU A 91 2.07 1.14 -0.17
CA LEU A 91 1.22 0.38 -1.10
C LEU A 91 -0.22 0.22 -0.57
N LEU A 92 -0.41 -0.06 0.73
CA LEU A 92 -1.74 -0.15 1.34
C LEU A 92 -2.48 1.19 1.30
N MET A 93 -1.78 2.32 1.45
CA MET A 93 -2.38 3.65 1.35
C MET A 93 -2.93 3.93 -0.07
N VAL A 94 -2.24 3.45 -1.11
CA VAL A 94 -2.76 3.49 -2.50
C VAL A 94 -3.98 2.58 -2.66
N MET A 95 -3.95 1.38 -2.08
CA MET A 95 -5.07 0.44 -2.11
C MET A 95 -6.33 0.99 -1.42
N VAL A 96 -6.17 1.75 -0.33
CA VAL A 96 -7.27 2.44 0.36
C VAL A 96 -7.99 3.40 -0.57
N GLY A 97 -7.28 4.17 -1.39
CA GLY A 97 -7.92 5.07 -2.36
C GLY A 97 -8.84 4.34 -3.36
N TRP A 98 -8.49 3.10 -3.74
CA TRP A 98 -9.38 2.26 -4.56
C TRP A 98 -10.59 1.77 -3.75
N GLY A 99 -10.36 1.27 -2.54
CA GLY A 99 -11.44 0.78 -1.66
C GLY A 99 -12.45 1.88 -1.31
N ASP A 100 -11.97 3.07 -0.98
CA ASP A 100 -12.78 4.24 -0.66
C ASP A 100 -13.64 4.68 -1.84
N LYS A 101 -13.10 4.61 -3.06
CA LYS A 101 -13.84 5.00 -4.27
C LYS A 101 -14.95 4.03 -4.63
N TRP A 102 -14.73 2.73 -4.47
CA TRP A 102 -15.60 1.69 -5.06
C TRP A 102 -16.40 0.90 -4.03
N LEU A 103 -15.94 0.81 -2.79
CA LEU A 103 -16.51 -0.04 -1.74
C LEU A 103 -17.02 0.72 -0.53
N ALA A 104 -16.68 2.01 -0.38
CA ALA A 104 -17.22 2.82 0.71
C ALA A 104 -18.74 2.92 0.62
N GLY A 105 -19.40 2.79 1.79
CA GLY A 105 -20.84 2.98 1.89
C GLY A 105 -21.24 4.46 1.80
N ALA A 106 -22.53 4.73 1.99
CA ALA A 106 -23.07 6.11 1.95
C ALA A 106 -22.43 7.06 2.97
N ALA A 107 -21.86 6.53 4.07
CA ALA A 107 -21.14 7.32 5.07
C ALA A 107 -19.74 7.77 4.63
N GLY A 108 -19.22 7.24 3.51
CA GLY A 108 -17.89 7.54 3.00
C GLY A 108 -16.77 6.67 3.59
N PRO A 109 -15.51 7.05 3.35
CA PRO A 109 -14.32 6.33 3.82
C PRO A 109 -14.29 6.17 5.35
N PRO A 110 -13.89 5.00 5.88
CA PRO A 110 -13.78 4.78 7.32
C PRO A 110 -12.56 5.48 7.95
N VAL A 111 -11.57 5.87 7.15
CA VAL A 111 -10.32 6.52 7.61
C VAL A 111 -9.99 7.65 6.65
N LEU A 112 -9.52 8.77 7.20
CA LEU A 112 -8.98 9.91 6.43
C LEU A 112 -7.51 10.10 6.76
N TYR A 113 -6.68 10.32 5.75
CA TYR A 113 -5.27 10.62 5.93
C TYR A 113 -5.01 12.12 5.97
N ARG A 114 -4.43 12.59 7.07
CA ARG A 114 -3.94 13.96 7.17
C ARG A 114 -2.44 13.98 6.86
N HIS A 115 -2.05 14.71 5.82
CA HIS A 115 -0.63 14.90 5.53
C HIS A 115 -0.01 15.80 6.61
N ARG A 116 1.00 15.29 7.33
CA ARG A 116 1.58 16.01 8.47
C ARG A 116 2.23 17.34 8.09
N ALA A 117 2.83 17.43 6.89
CA ALA A 117 3.58 18.63 6.52
C ALA A 117 2.67 19.81 6.14
N CYS A 118 1.51 19.58 5.51
CA CYS A 118 0.57 20.65 5.15
C CYS A 118 -0.68 20.72 6.05
N GLY A 119 -0.98 19.68 6.82
CA GLY A 119 -2.16 19.63 7.70
C GLY A 119 -3.47 19.26 7.01
N GLU A 120 -3.46 19.12 5.68
CA GLU A 120 -4.66 18.83 4.89
C GLU A 120 -5.01 17.34 4.86
N ILE A 121 -6.30 17.05 4.73
CA ILE A 121 -6.77 15.70 4.38
C ILE A 121 -6.43 15.44 2.91
N SER A 122 -5.72 14.35 2.64
CA SER A 122 -5.19 14.01 1.31
C SER A 122 -5.27 12.52 1.04
N SER A 123 -5.19 12.16 -0.24
CA SER A 123 -4.93 10.81 -0.72
C SER A 123 -3.47 10.66 -1.16
N VAL A 124 -3.06 9.42 -1.41
CA VAL A 124 -1.82 9.10 -2.12
C VAL A 124 -2.12 9.00 -3.61
N ASP A 125 -1.36 9.72 -4.43
CA ASP A 125 -1.49 9.71 -5.89
C ASP A 125 -0.22 9.16 -6.56
N LEU A 126 -0.41 8.47 -7.68
CA LEU A 126 0.68 7.97 -8.51
C LEU A 126 1.17 9.08 -9.45
N SER A 127 2.47 9.35 -9.45
CA SER A 127 3.11 10.35 -10.32
C SER A 127 4.33 9.77 -11.03
N CYS A 128 4.66 10.35 -12.18
CA CYS A 128 5.86 10.02 -12.94
C CYS A 128 7.09 10.55 -12.20
N ALA A 129 8.04 9.67 -11.89
CA ALA A 129 9.27 10.05 -11.18
C ALA A 129 10.18 11.01 -11.97
N GLN A 130 9.94 11.20 -13.28
CA GLN A 130 10.74 12.09 -14.14
C GLN A 130 10.15 13.50 -14.24
N CYS A 131 8.85 13.63 -14.51
CA CYS A 131 8.19 14.92 -14.75
C CYS A 131 7.18 15.34 -13.67
N GLY A 132 6.87 14.47 -12.71
CA GLY A 132 5.89 14.73 -11.65
C GLY A 132 4.41 14.68 -12.08
N GLU A 133 4.11 14.54 -13.37
CA GLU A 133 2.73 14.42 -13.85
C GLU A 133 2.05 13.12 -13.38
N PRO A 134 0.71 13.08 -13.23
CA PRO A 134 -0.01 11.88 -12.83
C PRO A 134 0.26 10.69 -13.76
N MET A 135 0.48 9.51 -13.16
CA MET A 135 0.80 8.28 -13.89
C MET A 135 -0.26 7.21 -13.61
N HIS A 136 -1.16 6.98 -14.56
CA HIS A 136 -2.25 6.02 -14.45
C HIS A 136 -2.11 4.89 -15.48
N ALA A 137 -2.88 3.80 -15.28
CA ALA A 137 -2.81 2.61 -16.12
C ALA A 137 -3.05 2.87 -17.63
N ASN A 138 -3.79 3.92 -17.99
CA ASN A 138 -4.09 4.28 -19.39
C ASN A 138 -3.07 5.26 -20.00
N ASP A 139 -2.08 5.70 -19.22
CA ASP A 139 -1.07 6.69 -19.60
C ASP A 139 0.33 6.08 -19.70
N ILE A 140 0.44 4.74 -19.71
CA ILE A 140 1.70 4.01 -19.73
C ILE A 140 1.74 2.95 -20.83
N ASP A 141 2.93 2.72 -21.39
CA ASP A 141 3.24 1.58 -22.26
C ASP A 141 3.99 0.51 -21.45
N LEU A 142 3.64 -0.76 -21.65
CA LEU A 142 4.29 -1.88 -20.98
C LEU A 142 5.46 -2.40 -21.83
N LEU A 143 6.67 -2.07 -21.42
CA LEU A 143 7.89 -2.54 -22.07
C LEU A 143 8.52 -3.73 -21.30
N PRO A 144 9.08 -4.73 -22.01
CA PRO A 144 9.81 -5.81 -21.34
C PRO A 144 11.04 -5.29 -20.58
N GLY A 145 11.14 -5.61 -19.28
CA GLY A 145 12.32 -5.34 -18.47
C GLY A 145 13.37 -6.46 -18.53
N PRO A 146 14.57 -6.25 -17.95
CA PRO A 146 15.66 -7.25 -17.97
C PRO A 146 15.31 -8.61 -17.36
N GLY A 147 14.34 -8.66 -16.44
CA GLY A 147 13.85 -9.89 -15.80
C GLY A 147 12.69 -10.56 -16.54
N ALA A 148 12.29 -10.07 -17.71
CA ALA A 148 11.22 -10.66 -18.50
C ALA A 148 11.69 -12.01 -19.06
N ALA A 149 11.14 -13.10 -18.54
CA ALA A 149 11.37 -14.44 -19.08
C ALA A 149 10.63 -14.56 -20.43
N GLY A 150 11.24 -14.07 -21.51
CA GLY A 150 10.94 -14.39 -22.91
C GLY A 150 9.46 -14.59 -23.28
N ARG A 151 8.52 -13.80 -22.74
CA ARG A 151 7.14 -13.81 -23.23
C ARG A 151 7.10 -12.98 -24.51
N PRO A 152 6.77 -13.58 -25.67
CA PRO A 152 6.45 -12.79 -26.85
C PRO A 152 5.12 -12.07 -26.60
N ASN A 153 5.09 -10.77 -26.90
CA ASN A 153 3.91 -9.93 -27.06
C ASN A 153 3.25 -9.41 -25.77
N ALA A 154 3.86 -8.38 -25.17
CA ALA A 154 3.08 -7.15 -24.99
C ALA A 154 3.24 -6.38 -26.30
N SER A 155 2.24 -6.45 -27.19
CA SER A 155 2.22 -5.61 -28.38
C SER A 155 2.28 -4.16 -27.89
N PRO A 156 3.22 -3.33 -28.37
CA PRO A 156 3.18 -1.91 -28.04
C PRO A 156 1.84 -1.38 -28.53
N SER A 157 1.01 -0.85 -27.63
CA SER A 157 -0.04 0.07 -28.03
C SER A 157 0.64 1.14 -28.87
N SER A 158 0.18 1.34 -30.10
CA SER A 158 0.69 2.33 -31.03
C SER A 158 0.66 3.71 -30.35
N SER A 159 1.81 4.17 -29.87
CA SER A 159 2.03 5.48 -29.26
C SER A 159 2.20 6.59 -30.30
N GLU A 160 1.71 6.37 -31.53
CA GLU A 160 1.70 7.38 -32.58
C GLU A 160 0.73 8.51 -32.19
N GLY A 161 1.27 9.54 -31.54
CA GLY A 161 0.60 10.81 -31.31
C GLY A 161 0.59 11.34 -29.88
N ARG A 162 1.13 10.64 -28.88
CA ARG A 162 1.20 11.17 -27.51
C ARG A 162 2.49 11.99 -27.34
N ALA A 163 2.33 13.30 -27.13
CA ALA A 163 3.46 14.21 -26.92
C ALA A 163 4.33 13.70 -25.75
N PRO A 164 5.67 13.72 -25.89
CA PRO A 164 6.56 13.36 -24.79
C PRO A 164 6.27 14.26 -23.58
N CYS A 165 6.44 13.71 -22.38
CA CYS A 165 6.33 14.50 -21.15
C CYS A 165 7.22 15.75 -21.29
N PRO A 166 6.70 16.97 -21.07
CA PRO A 166 7.53 18.16 -21.10
C PRO A 166 8.65 17.98 -20.07
N ALA A 167 9.89 18.20 -20.49
CA ALA A 167 11.03 18.19 -19.59
C ALA A 167 10.80 19.23 -18.48
N ASN A 168 11.11 18.88 -17.23
CA ASN A 168 10.91 19.72 -16.06
C ASN A 168 11.45 21.15 -16.31
N ASP A 169 10.54 22.12 -16.39
CA ASP A 169 10.85 23.50 -16.04
C ASP A 169 10.55 23.64 -14.54
N ASP A 170 11.58 24.01 -13.77
CA ASP A 170 11.53 24.26 -12.33
C ASP A 170 10.52 25.36 -11.99
N GLY A 171 9.26 24.98 -11.87
CA GLY A 171 8.17 25.89 -11.58
C GLY A 171 7.08 25.17 -10.81
N HIS A 172 7.11 25.32 -9.48
CA HIS A 172 6.04 24.95 -8.55
C HIS A 172 4.64 24.97 -9.19
N ARG A 173 4.12 23.81 -9.59
CA ARG A 173 2.76 23.69 -10.10
C ARG A 173 1.91 23.01 -9.04
N LYS A 174 1.01 23.80 -8.45
CA LYS A 174 -0.02 23.34 -7.52
C LYS A 174 -0.81 22.20 -8.17
N SER A 175 -0.79 21.02 -7.55
CA SER A 175 -1.63 19.90 -7.96
C SER A 175 -3.10 20.34 -7.91
N ARG A 176 -3.78 20.25 -9.06
CA ARG A 176 -5.24 20.32 -9.07
C ARG A 176 -5.75 19.02 -8.48
N ALA A 177 -6.08 19.02 -7.19
CA ALA A 177 -6.94 18.02 -6.61
C ALA A 177 -8.18 17.86 -7.50
N ARG A 178 -8.42 16.66 -8.02
CA ARG A 178 -9.75 16.34 -8.56
C ARG A 178 -10.67 16.32 -7.36
N GLY A 179 -11.52 17.34 -7.26
CA GLY A 179 -12.35 17.62 -6.10
C GLY A 179 -13.17 16.40 -5.67
N PHE A 180 -13.07 16.09 -4.38
CA PHE A 180 -14.16 15.43 -3.67
C PHE A 180 -15.32 16.44 -3.56
N PRO A 181 -16.58 16.05 -3.74
CA PRO A 181 -17.69 17.00 -3.65
C PRO A 181 -17.75 17.65 -2.26
N GLU A 182 -17.74 18.98 -2.24
CA GLU A 182 -17.91 19.78 -1.02
C GLU A 182 -19.30 19.63 -0.40
N ARG A 183 -19.30 19.50 0.94
CA ARG A 183 -20.31 19.82 1.98
C ARG A 183 -20.78 18.59 2.78
N ALA A 184 -20.93 18.63 4.10
CA ALA A 184 -21.23 19.77 4.97
C ALA A 184 -20.46 19.76 6.31
N SER A 185 -20.23 20.98 6.80
CA SER A 185 -19.73 21.35 8.11
C SER A 185 -20.47 20.68 9.28
N GLY A 186 -19.69 20.19 10.25
CA GLY A 186 -20.10 20.20 11.66
C GLY A 186 -20.19 18.84 12.34
N ALA A 187 -19.06 18.28 12.75
CA ALA A 187 -19.00 17.43 13.93
C ALA A 187 -17.57 17.46 14.52
N ARG A 188 -17.41 18.10 15.68
CA ARG A 188 -16.22 17.88 16.52
C ARG A 188 -16.37 16.48 17.09
N VAL A 189 -15.44 15.59 16.79
CA VAL A 189 -15.26 14.35 17.55
C VAL A 189 -14.06 14.57 18.44
N GLY A 190 -14.33 14.71 19.74
CA GLY A 190 -13.31 14.69 20.78
C GLY A 190 -12.75 13.27 20.91
N TRP A 191 -11.46 13.21 21.19
CA TRP A 191 -10.71 11.99 21.49
C TRP A 191 -11.20 11.33 22.78
#